data_AF-A0A9E8LZ35-F1
#
_entry.id   AF-A0A9E8LZ35-F1
#
_cell.length_a   1.000
_cell.length_b   1.000
_cell.length_c   1.000
_cell.angle_alpha   90.00
_cell.angle_beta   90.00
_cell.angle_gamma   90.00
#
_symmetry.space_group_name_H-M   'P 1'
#
loop_
_entity.id
_entity.type
_entity.pdbx_description
1 polymer ?
#
loop_
_entity_poly.entity_id
_entity_poly.type
_entity_poly.pdbx_seq_one_letter_code
_entity_poly.pdbx_strand_id
1 'polypeptide(L)'
;MDQKLQQAIIRQFYKARIENRQNEFFHPPFQLEEKLVNAIQLGNTEEAIAALKEINKLERAKLAAHEVRSVKNSLIASCTLFTRAIIRGGVHPEIAYNLSDVLIRKIEQLNDVDQLNQFEIDMVYSFIHTLKSEQTPNYKSIVNKTIAYIHENILKDLSLQTIAEELYVSPSYLSTTFKKETGTTLTDYINRKRMEESKYFLLHTDLSISDIAHLFHFCNQSYYTNLFKKITGMTPKQFKEFNGVL
;
A
#
# COMPACT_ATOMS: atom_id res chain seq x y z
N MET A 1 -16.44 29.23 -7.33
CA MET A 1 -16.85 29.01 -5.93
C MET A 1 -17.26 30.37 -5.37
N ASP A 2 -18.49 30.50 -4.85
CA ASP A 2 -19.11 31.79 -4.52
C ASP A 2 -18.39 32.51 -3.35
N GLN A 3 -17.87 33.72 -3.58
CA GLN A 3 -17.18 34.53 -2.56
C GLN A 3 -18.05 34.79 -1.31
N LYS A 4 -19.38 34.82 -1.47
CA LYS A 4 -20.31 34.97 -0.34
C LYS A 4 -20.30 33.74 0.58
N LEU A 5 -20.22 32.54 0.01
CA LEU A 5 -20.14 31.30 0.77
C LEU A 5 -18.83 31.22 1.57
N GLN A 6 -17.72 31.61 0.96
CA GLN A 6 -16.41 31.63 1.63
C GLN A 6 -16.40 32.61 2.81
N GLN A 7 -16.97 33.81 2.65
CA GLN A 7 -17.10 34.78 3.74
C GLN A 7 -18.02 34.28 4.86
N ALA A 8 -19.11 33.56 4.54
CA ALA A 8 -20.01 32.98 5.53
C ALA A 8 -19.31 31.92 6.39
N ILE A 9 -18.53 31.02 5.78
CA ILE A 9 -17.75 29.99 6.49
C ILE A 9 -16.72 30.64 7.42
N ILE A 10 -15.98 31.65 6.94
CA ILE A 10 -14.98 32.38 7.75
C ILE A 10 -15.65 33.02 8.98
N ARG A 11 -16.82 33.66 8.81
CA ARG A 11 -17.57 34.23 9.93
C ARG A 11 -18.01 33.17 10.94
N GLN A 12 -18.52 32.03 10.47
CA GLN A 12 -18.90 30.91 11.34
C GLN A 12 -17.69 30.34 12.09
N PHE A 13 -16.54 30.19 11.43
CA PHE A 13 -15.29 29.76 12.06
C PHE A 13 -14.89 30.67 13.23
N TYR A 14 -14.89 32.00 13.03
CA TYR A 14 -14.56 32.93 14.10
C TYR A 14 -15.58 32.92 15.23
N LYS A 15 -16.87 32.79 14.91
CA LYS A 15 -17.93 32.65 15.92
C LYS A 15 -17.72 31.39 16.77
N ALA A 16 -17.52 30.23 16.15
CA ALA A 16 -17.25 28.98 16.85
C ALA A 16 -15.99 29.06 17.71
N ARG A 17 -14.94 29.74 17.23
CA ARG A 17 -13.70 29.95 18.00
C ARG A 17 -13.92 30.81 19.26
N ILE A 18 -14.79 31.80 19.20
CA ILE A 18 -15.16 32.62 20.36
C ILE A 18 -15.98 31.79 21.36
N GLU A 19 -16.99 31.07 20.87
CA GLU A 19 -17.84 30.20 21.69
C GLU A 19 -17.02 29.12 22.40
N ASN A 20 -16.09 28.45 21.70
CA ASN A 20 -15.20 27.46 22.30
C ASN A 20 -14.32 28.06 23.40
N ARG A 21 -13.80 29.28 23.23
CA ARG A 21 -13.03 29.96 24.30
C ARG A 21 -13.88 30.31 25.50
N GLN A 22 -15.11 30.77 25.29
CA GLN A 22 -16.03 31.11 26.37
C GLN A 22 -16.46 29.87 27.17
N ASN A 23 -16.59 28.73 26.50
CA ASN A 23 -16.95 27.46 27.12
C ASN A 23 -15.73 26.64 27.59
N GLU A 24 -14.52 27.22 27.56
CA GLU A 24 -13.25 26.54 27.90
C GLU A 24 -13.05 25.19 27.19
N PHE A 25 -13.61 25.05 25.99
CA PHE A 25 -13.49 23.86 25.17
C PHE A 25 -12.17 23.88 24.39
N PHE A 26 -11.38 22.83 24.55
CA PHE A 26 -10.12 22.62 23.83
C PHE A 26 -10.15 21.28 23.09
N HIS A 27 -9.81 21.33 21.80
CA HIS A 27 -9.60 20.09 21.04
C HIS A 27 -8.43 19.29 21.61
N PRO A 28 -8.46 17.95 21.49
CA PRO A 28 -7.31 17.11 21.81
C PRO A 28 -6.02 17.62 21.14
N PRO A 29 -4.89 17.66 21.87
CA PRO A 29 -3.60 18.01 21.30
C PRO A 29 -3.28 17.12 20.09
N PHE A 30 -2.84 17.73 18.99
CA PHE A 30 -2.48 17.03 17.76
C PHE A 30 -1.45 15.90 17.98
N GLN A 31 -0.56 16.07 18.95
CA GLN A 31 0.45 15.07 19.35
C GLN A 31 -0.16 13.74 19.82
N LEU A 32 -1.36 13.78 20.44
CA LEU A 32 -2.05 12.55 20.85
C LEU A 32 -2.62 11.81 19.64
N GLU A 33 -3.15 12.55 18.65
CA GLU A 33 -3.59 11.98 17.38
C GLU A 33 -2.42 11.33 16.63
N GLU A 34 -1.27 12.02 16.53
CA GLU A 34 -0.06 11.46 15.94
C GLU A 34 0.40 10.20 16.68
N LYS A 35 0.37 10.21 18.02
CA LYS A 35 0.71 9.03 18.83
C LYS A 35 -0.21 7.85 18.53
N LEU A 36 -1.52 8.08 18.48
CA LEU A 36 -2.52 7.05 18.14
C LEU A 36 -2.29 6.48 16.74
N VAL A 37 -2.14 7.35 15.74
CA VAL A 37 -1.93 6.96 14.33
C VAL A 37 -0.62 6.19 14.18
N ASN A 38 0.47 6.64 14.79
CA ASN A 38 1.75 5.96 14.74
C ASN A 38 1.70 4.59 15.45
N ALA A 39 1.03 4.50 16.60
CA ALA A 39 0.87 3.22 17.29
C ALA A 39 0.07 2.21 16.46
N ILE A 40 -1.00 2.66 15.77
CA ILE A 40 -1.76 1.81 14.83
C ILE A 40 -0.87 1.39 13.66
N GLN A 41 -0.12 2.32 13.06
CA GLN A 41 0.79 2.05 11.95
C GLN A 41 1.86 1.00 12.31
N LEU A 42 2.35 1.00 13.56
CA LEU A 42 3.33 0.05 14.08
C LEU A 42 2.70 -1.22 14.66
N GLY A 43 1.37 -1.34 14.66
CA GLY A 43 0.66 -2.48 15.24
C GLY A 43 0.76 -2.57 16.77
N ASN A 44 1.13 -1.49 17.45
CA ASN A 44 1.22 -1.43 18.91
C ASN A 44 -0.16 -1.18 19.52
N THR A 45 -0.87 -2.26 19.82
CA THR A 45 -2.24 -2.21 20.37
C THR A 45 -2.32 -1.52 21.71
N GLU A 46 -1.37 -1.79 22.62
CA GLU A 46 -1.38 -1.22 23.96
C GLU A 46 -1.24 0.30 23.93
N GLU A 47 -0.26 0.80 23.16
CA GLU A 47 -0.02 2.22 23.01
C GLU A 47 -1.15 2.93 22.26
N ALA A 48 -1.73 2.31 21.23
CA ALA A 48 -2.87 2.86 20.51
C ALA A 48 -4.08 3.03 21.43
N ILE A 49 -4.42 2.01 22.22
CA ILE A 49 -5.53 2.10 23.17
C ILE A 49 -5.25 3.12 24.28
N ALA A 50 -4.01 3.20 24.78
CA ALA A 50 -3.64 4.22 25.76
C ALA A 50 -3.81 5.63 25.20
N ALA A 51 -3.31 5.90 23.98
CA ALA A 51 -3.47 7.19 23.32
C ALA A 51 -4.94 7.55 23.07
N LEU A 52 -5.75 6.59 22.59
CA LEU A 52 -7.18 6.78 22.38
C LEU A 52 -7.90 7.14 23.69
N LYS A 53 -7.58 6.45 24.79
CA LYS A 53 -8.15 6.75 26.11
C LYS A 53 -7.81 8.15 26.59
N GLU A 54 -6.57 8.61 26.38
CA GLU A 54 -6.19 10.00 26.71
C GLU A 54 -6.97 11.02 25.87
N ILE A 55 -7.17 10.76 24.57
CA ILE A 55 -8.00 11.60 23.70
C ILE A 55 -9.45 11.64 24.22
N ASN A 56 -10.00 10.49 24.59
CA ASN A 56 -11.40 10.36 25.03
C ASN A 56 -11.65 10.88 26.46
N LYS A 57 -10.64 11.30 27.21
CA LYS A 57 -10.82 12.08 28.45
C LYS A 57 -11.26 13.52 28.18
N LEU A 58 -10.99 14.03 26.97
CA LEU A 58 -11.35 15.38 26.56
C LEU A 58 -12.74 15.38 25.93
N GLU A 59 -13.45 16.51 26.05
CA GLU A 59 -14.76 16.65 25.45
C GLU A 59 -14.66 16.54 23.92
N ARG A 60 -15.54 15.75 23.30
CA ARG A 60 -15.62 15.66 21.83
C ARG A 60 -16.26 16.92 21.25
N ALA A 61 -15.81 17.32 20.07
CA ALA A 61 -16.45 18.40 19.33
C ALA A 61 -17.91 18.06 18.98
N LYS A 62 -18.80 19.06 19.05
CA LYS A 62 -20.18 18.96 18.58
C LYS A 62 -20.25 19.17 17.07
N LEU A 63 -20.29 18.07 16.33
CA LEU A 63 -20.28 18.00 14.87
C LEU A 63 -21.69 17.91 14.25
N ALA A 64 -22.73 17.78 15.07
CA ALA A 64 -24.12 17.73 14.64
C ALA A 64 -25.06 18.17 15.79
N ALA A 65 -26.32 18.46 15.45
CA ALA A 65 -27.34 18.86 16.43
C ALA A 65 -27.69 17.73 17.42
N HIS A 66 -27.63 16.48 16.98
CA HIS A 66 -27.89 15.32 17.82
C HIS A 66 -26.57 14.65 18.24
N GLU A 67 -26.45 14.31 19.51
CA GLU A 67 -25.24 13.74 20.12
C GLU A 67 -24.77 12.46 19.40
N VAL A 68 -25.68 11.51 19.19
CA VAL A 68 -25.39 10.27 18.45
C VAL A 68 -24.82 10.56 17.06
N ARG A 69 -25.40 11.52 16.33
CA ARG A 69 -24.92 11.90 14.99
C ARG A 69 -23.55 12.58 15.07
N SER A 70 -23.32 13.39 16.10
CA SER A 70 -22.03 14.04 16.34
C SER A 70 -20.91 13.01 16.55
N VAL A 71 -21.18 12.00 17.38
CA VAL A 71 -20.24 10.90 17.65
C VAL A 71 -20.00 10.07 16.38
N LYS A 72 -21.03 9.72 15.60
CA LYS A 72 -20.86 9.04 14.29
C LYS A 72 -19.89 9.80 13.37
N ASN A 73 -20.07 11.11 13.22
CA ASN A 73 -19.20 11.93 12.38
C ASN A 73 -17.74 11.91 12.87
N SER A 74 -17.53 11.94 14.19
CA SER A 74 -16.19 11.82 14.78
C SER A 74 -15.56 10.46 14.47
N LEU A 75 -16.31 9.38 14.63
CA LEU A 75 -15.82 8.03 14.39
C LEU A 75 -15.52 7.77 12.92
N ILE A 76 -16.27 8.34 11.99
CA ILE A 76 -15.97 8.28 10.55
C ILE A 76 -14.63 8.97 10.26
N ALA A 77 -14.36 10.12 10.88
CA ALA A 77 -13.05 10.78 10.76
C ALA A 77 -11.92 9.90 11.33
N SER A 78 -12.11 9.31 12.53
CA SER A 78 -11.19 8.34 13.14
C SER A 78 -10.93 7.14 12.23
N CYS A 79 -12.00 6.52 11.69
CA CYS A 79 -11.93 5.39 10.77
C CYS A 79 -11.10 5.74 9.54
N THR A 80 -11.30 6.94 9.00
CA THR A 80 -10.50 7.43 7.89
C THR A 80 -9.03 7.48 8.32
N LEU A 81 -8.68 8.05 9.49
CA LEU A 81 -7.29 8.18 9.96
C LEU A 81 -6.61 6.81 10.13
N PHE A 82 -7.30 5.86 10.77
CA PHE A 82 -6.80 4.52 11.01
C PHE A 82 -6.56 3.77 9.70
N THR A 83 -7.41 3.98 8.69
CA THR A 83 -7.22 3.45 7.33
C THR A 83 -5.88 3.90 6.72
N ARG A 84 -5.54 5.20 6.79
CA ARG A 84 -4.22 5.67 6.31
C ARG A 84 -3.08 5.10 7.15
N ALA A 85 -3.28 4.94 8.46
CA ALA A 85 -2.27 4.39 9.37
C ALA A 85 -1.87 2.96 8.95
N ILE A 86 -2.84 2.08 8.73
CA ILE A 86 -2.55 0.68 8.34
C ILE A 86 -2.00 0.55 6.92
N ILE A 87 -2.40 1.43 5.99
CA ILE A 87 -1.81 1.49 4.64
C ILE A 87 -0.32 1.86 4.74
N ARG A 88 0.03 2.87 5.55
CA ARG A 88 1.43 3.22 5.84
C ARG A 88 2.17 2.11 6.58
N GLY A 89 1.45 1.29 7.35
CA GLY A 89 1.95 0.08 8.00
C GLY A 89 2.17 -1.11 7.06
N GLY A 90 1.79 -0.99 5.78
CA GLY A 90 2.03 -2.00 4.74
C GLY A 90 0.79 -2.79 4.29
N VAL A 91 -0.41 -2.47 4.79
CA VAL A 91 -1.65 -3.08 4.28
C VAL A 91 -1.97 -2.56 2.88
N HIS A 92 -2.38 -3.46 1.98
CA HIS A 92 -2.83 -3.08 0.65
C HIS A 92 -4.05 -2.14 0.71
N PRO A 93 -4.09 -1.03 -0.05
CA PRO A 93 -5.17 -0.05 0.02
C PRO A 93 -6.57 -0.64 -0.12
N GLU A 94 -6.78 -1.56 -1.08
CA GLU A 94 -8.08 -2.21 -1.29
C GLU A 94 -8.59 -2.95 -0.03
N ILE A 95 -7.70 -3.60 0.72
CA ILE A 95 -8.07 -4.32 1.96
C ILE A 95 -8.44 -3.30 3.05
N ALA A 96 -7.64 -2.24 3.18
CA ALA A 96 -7.90 -1.18 4.15
C ALA A 96 -9.22 -0.44 3.87
N TYR A 97 -9.53 -0.15 2.61
CA TYR A 97 -10.78 0.51 2.21
C TYR A 97 -11.99 -0.39 2.44
N ASN A 98 -11.91 -1.69 2.08
CA ASN A 98 -12.98 -2.64 2.37
C ASN A 98 -13.27 -2.75 3.88
N LEU A 99 -12.23 -2.76 4.73
CA LEU A 99 -12.41 -2.69 6.18
C LEU A 99 -13.10 -1.38 6.62
N SER A 100 -12.64 -0.24 6.09
CA SER A 100 -13.24 1.06 6.39
C SER A 100 -14.73 1.10 6.05
N ASP A 101 -15.13 0.59 4.88
CA ASP A 101 -16.53 0.54 4.45
C ASP A 101 -17.40 -0.26 5.42
N VAL A 102 -16.92 -1.42 5.87
CA VAL A 102 -17.64 -2.27 6.83
C VAL A 102 -17.81 -1.54 8.17
N LEU A 103 -16.74 -0.91 8.67
CA LEU A 103 -16.76 -0.19 9.94
C LEU A 103 -17.65 1.07 9.87
N ILE A 104 -17.62 1.82 8.76
CA ILE A 104 -18.48 3.00 8.55
C ILE A 104 -19.95 2.59 8.50
N ARG A 105 -20.30 1.51 7.80
CA ARG A 105 -21.68 0.99 7.81
C ARG A 105 -22.12 0.58 9.22
N LYS A 106 -21.22 0.01 10.02
CA LYS A 106 -21.51 -0.33 11.41
C LYS A 106 -21.71 0.91 12.28
N ILE A 107 -20.89 1.95 12.12
CA ILE A 107 -21.07 3.26 12.79
C ILE A 107 -22.47 3.81 12.49
N GLU A 108 -22.89 3.78 11.22
CA GLU A 108 -24.20 4.31 10.82
C GLU A 108 -25.38 3.56 11.46
N GLN A 109 -25.23 2.26 11.77
CA GLN A 109 -26.28 1.43 12.36
C GLN A 109 -26.42 1.60 13.88
N LEU A 110 -25.36 1.98 14.60
CA LEU A 110 -25.40 2.17 16.05
C LEU A 110 -26.19 3.43 16.40
N ASN A 111 -27.01 3.41 17.45
CA ASN A 111 -27.85 4.56 17.82
C ASN A 111 -27.71 4.96 19.29
N ASP A 112 -26.65 4.49 19.93
CA ASP A 112 -26.36 4.71 21.33
C ASP A 112 -24.92 5.22 21.49
N VAL A 113 -24.72 6.20 22.38
CA VAL A 113 -23.44 6.88 22.55
C VAL A 113 -22.40 5.96 23.19
N ASP A 114 -22.79 5.16 24.18
CA ASP A 114 -21.88 4.24 24.86
C ASP A 114 -21.46 3.11 23.91
N GLN A 115 -22.39 2.59 23.11
CA GLN A 115 -22.08 1.62 22.05
C GLN A 115 -21.12 2.20 21.02
N LEU A 116 -21.27 3.46 20.61
CA LEU A 116 -20.35 4.12 19.68
C LEU A 116 -18.96 4.29 20.31
N ASN A 117 -18.88 4.75 21.55
CA ASN A 117 -17.59 4.90 22.25
C ASN A 117 -16.86 3.55 22.41
N GLN A 118 -17.59 2.49 22.73
CA GLN A 118 -17.02 1.14 22.77
C GLN A 118 -16.58 0.68 21.38
N PHE A 119 -17.37 0.97 20.34
CA PHE A 119 -17.05 0.59 18.98
C PHE A 119 -15.78 1.28 18.44
N GLU A 120 -15.44 2.47 18.91
CA GLU A 120 -14.18 3.13 18.53
C GLU A 120 -12.94 2.34 18.97
N ILE A 121 -13.01 1.69 20.15
CA ILE A 121 -11.98 0.77 20.62
C ILE A 121 -11.92 -0.46 19.73
N ASP A 122 -13.09 -1.03 19.38
CA ASP A 122 -13.18 -2.20 18.50
C ASP A 122 -12.62 -1.90 17.09
N MET A 123 -12.78 -0.67 16.60
CA MET A 123 -12.16 -0.23 15.35
C MET A 123 -10.63 -0.30 15.45
N VAL A 124 -10.02 0.23 16.53
CA VAL A 124 -8.56 0.16 16.71
C VAL A 124 -8.07 -1.29 16.71
N TYR A 125 -8.76 -2.19 17.42
CA TYR A 125 -8.44 -3.61 17.40
C TYR A 125 -8.57 -4.20 16.00
N SER A 126 -9.64 -3.88 15.26
CA SER A 126 -9.88 -4.39 13.91
C SER A 126 -8.80 -3.95 12.93
N PHE A 127 -8.44 -2.66 12.94
CA PHE A 127 -7.38 -2.12 12.09
C PHE A 127 -6.02 -2.75 12.40
N ILE A 128 -5.64 -2.85 13.68
CA ILE A 128 -4.36 -3.48 14.06
C ILE A 128 -4.37 -4.97 13.78
N HIS A 129 -5.50 -5.67 13.96
CA HIS A 129 -5.64 -7.07 13.59
C HIS A 129 -5.42 -7.26 12.09
N THR A 130 -6.07 -6.46 11.24
CA THR A 130 -5.87 -6.51 9.79
C THR A 130 -4.43 -6.19 9.41
N LEU A 131 -3.81 -5.19 10.03
CA LEU A 131 -2.40 -4.90 9.83
C LEU A 131 -1.53 -6.12 10.16
N LYS A 132 -1.75 -6.75 11.31
CA LYS A 132 -1.00 -7.93 11.74
C LYS A 132 -1.31 -9.15 10.87
N SER A 133 -2.54 -9.32 10.39
CA SER A 133 -2.91 -10.45 9.53
C SER A 133 -2.28 -10.34 8.14
N GLU A 134 -2.15 -9.11 7.63
CA GLU A 134 -1.46 -8.83 6.37
C GLU A 134 0.08 -8.87 6.54
N GLN A 135 0.59 -8.59 7.74
CA GLN A 135 2.00 -8.78 8.10
C GLN A 135 2.34 -10.22 8.47
N THR A 136 1.36 -11.05 8.86
CA THR A 136 1.56 -12.49 9.03
C THR A 136 1.76 -13.15 7.66
N PRO A 137 2.51 -14.27 7.61
CA PRO A 137 3.05 -14.90 6.40
C PRO A 137 2.07 -15.29 5.28
N ASN A 138 1.39 -14.34 4.63
CA ASN A 138 0.94 -14.49 3.26
C ASN A 138 2.00 -13.90 2.32
N TYR A 139 3.26 -14.28 2.57
CA TYR A 139 4.47 -14.00 1.77
C TYR A 139 4.27 -14.26 0.26
N LYS A 140 3.35 -15.17 -0.08
CA LYS A 140 2.91 -15.42 -1.45
C LYS A 140 2.32 -14.20 -2.17
N SER A 141 1.74 -13.19 -1.52
CA SER A 141 1.02 -12.12 -2.24
C SER A 141 1.95 -11.17 -3.00
N ILE A 142 2.95 -10.55 -2.35
CA ILE A 142 3.78 -9.53 -3.01
C ILE A 142 4.75 -10.15 -4.01
N VAL A 143 5.35 -11.30 -3.68
CA VAL A 143 6.25 -12.00 -4.60
C VAL A 143 5.48 -12.60 -5.77
N ASN A 144 4.29 -13.19 -5.57
CA ASN A 144 3.50 -13.68 -6.71
C ASN A 144 2.97 -12.53 -7.57
N LYS A 145 2.54 -11.41 -6.99
CA LYS A 145 2.16 -10.21 -7.75
C LYS A 145 3.34 -9.68 -8.57
N THR A 146 4.54 -9.66 -7.97
CA THR A 146 5.78 -9.29 -8.66
C THR A 146 6.06 -10.23 -9.82
N ILE A 147 5.98 -11.55 -9.60
CA ILE A 147 6.20 -12.57 -10.64
C ILE A 147 5.16 -12.44 -11.76
N ALA A 148 3.88 -12.28 -11.44
CA ALA A 148 2.81 -12.09 -12.41
C ALA A 148 3.04 -10.82 -13.25
N TYR A 149 3.36 -9.70 -12.60
CA TYR A 149 3.66 -8.46 -13.30
C TYR A 149 4.86 -8.58 -14.24
N ILE A 150 5.93 -9.26 -13.80
CA ILE A 150 7.10 -9.54 -14.65
C ILE A 150 6.70 -10.37 -15.86
N HIS A 151 5.88 -11.41 -15.69
CA HIS A 151 5.42 -12.26 -16.78
C HIS A 151 4.59 -11.48 -17.81
N GLU A 152 3.66 -10.65 -17.36
CA GLU A 152 2.80 -9.85 -18.25
C GLU A 152 3.55 -8.71 -18.95
N ASN A 153 4.68 -8.27 -18.40
CA ASN A 153 5.41 -7.08 -18.86
C ASN A 153 6.87 -7.38 -19.22
N ILE A 154 7.22 -8.64 -19.54
CA ILE A 154 8.61 -9.08 -19.72
C ILE A 154 9.37 -8.35 -20.84
N LEU A 155 8.62 -7.87 -21.85
CA LEU A 155 9.11 -7.10 -23.00
C LEU A 155 9.11 -5.58 -22.77
N LYS A 156 8.79 -5.12 -21.55
CA LYS A 156 8.88 -3.70 -21.17
C LYS A 156 10.17 -3.43 -20.38
N ASP A 157 10.45 -2.15 -20.17
CA ASP A 157 11.53 -1.72 -19.30
C ASP A 157 11.17 -1.92 -17.82
N LEU A 158 11.55 -3.09 -17.30
CA LEU A 158 11.34 -3.49 -15.92
C LEU A 158 12.54 -3.10 -15.06
N SER A 159 12.27 -2.38 -13.97
CA SER A 159 13.23 -2.05 -12.93
C SER A 159 12.62 -2.29 -11.55
N LEU A 160 13.45 -2.42 -10.52
CA LEU A 160 12.95 -2.48 -9.14
C LEU A 160 12.06 -1.28 -8.80
N GLN A 161 12.43 -0.10 -9.30
CA GLN A 161 11.72 1.15 -9.06
C GLN A 161 10.32 1.11 -9.69
N THR A 162 10.23 0.78 -10.97
CA THR A 162 8.96 0.74 -11.71
C THR A 162 8.01 -0.33 -11.17
N ILE A 163 8.53 -1.50 -10.81
CA ILE A 163 7.70 -2.56 -10.22
C ILE A 163 7.23 -2.18 -8.81
N ALA A 164 8.08 -1.55 -8.01
CA ALA A 164 7.71 -1.12 -6.66
C ALA A 164 6.61 -0.04 -6.70
N GLU A 165 6.70 0.90 -7.64
CA GLU A 165 5.69 1.94 -7.87
C GLU A 165 4.35 1.34 -8.29
N GLU A 166 4.34 0.41 -9.24
CA GLU A 166 3.12 -0.29 -9.66
C GLU A 166 2.45 -1.05 -8.51
N LEU A 167 3.25 -1.71 -7.67
CA LEU A 167 2.77 -2.51 -6.56
C LEU A 167 2.53 -1.69 -5.28
N TYR A 168 2.69 -0.36 -5.34
CA TYR A 168 2.52 0.57 -4.21
C TYR A 168 3.37 0.20 -2.98
N VAL A 169 4.60 -0.25 -3.19
CA VAL A 169 5.56 -0.61 -2.13
C VAL A 169 6.86 0.15 -2.28
N SER A 170 7.68 0.20 -1.23
CA SER A 170 9.02 0.79 -1.35
C SER A 170 9.98 -0.16 -2.10
N PRO A 171 10.90 0.38 -2.93
CA PRO A 171 11.93 -0.43 -3.61
C PRO A 171 12.78 -1.28 -2.65
N SER A 172 13.12 -0.71 -1.48
CA SER A 172 13.91 -1.41 -0.46
C SER A 172 13.16 -2.62 0.12
N TYR A 173 11.86 -2.46 0.39
CA TYR A 173 11.02 -3.55 0.87
C TYR A 173 10.90 -4.65 -0.18
N LEU A 174 10.59 -4.28 -1.43
CA LEU A 174 10.45 -5.24 -2.53
C LEU A 174 11.73 -6.04 -2.76
N SER A 175 12.89 -5.36 -2.83
CA SER A 175 14.20 -6.01 -3.01
C SER A 175 14.51 -7.03 -1.91
N THR A 176 14.33 -6.62 -0.65
CA THR A 176 14.64 -7.47 0.51
C THR A 176 13.71 -8.69 0.56
N THR A 177 12.42 -8.46 0.39
CA THR A 177 11.39 -9.50 0.46
C THR A 177 11.52 -10.48 -0.71
N PHE A 178 11.67 -9.99 -1.93
CA PHE A 178 11.83 -10.84 -3.12
C PHE A 178 13.06 -11.75 -3.00
N LYS A 179 14.21 -11.21 -2.57
CA LYS A 179 15.42 -12.00 -2.38
C LYS A 179 15.28 -13.03 -1.26
N LYS A 180 14.67 -12.65 -0.14
CA LYS A 180 14.43 -13.55 0.99
C LYS A 180 13.59 -14.77 0.59
N GLU A 181 12.56 -14.56 -0.24
CA GLU A 181 11.61 -15.61 -0.60
C GLU A 181 12.01 -16.44 -1.82
N THR A 182 12.55 -15.80 -2.86
CA THR A 182 12.94 -16.49 -4.09
C THR A 182 14.38 -17.01 -4.06
N GLY A 183 15.18 -16.57 -3.09
CA GLY A 183 16.61 -16.86 -3.00
C GLY A 183 17.47 -16.12 -4.03
N THR A 184 16.89 -15.25 -4.86
CA THR A 184 17.59 -14.53 -5.93
C THR A 184 17.18 -13.06 -5.99
N THR A 185 18.02 -12.20 -6.56
CA THR A 185 17.65 -10.78 -6.70
C THR A 185 16.55 -10.61 -7.75
N LEU A 186 15.75 -9.55 -7.62
CA LEU A 186 14.72 -9.22 -8.61
C LEU A 186 15.31 -9.06 -10.02
N THR A 187 16.45 -8.37 -10.12
CA THR A 187 17.17 -8.17 -11.39
C THR A 187 17.63 -9.48 -12.01
N ASP A 188 18.20 -10.40 -11.21
CA ASP A 188 18.61 -11.72 -11.70
C ASP A 188 17.43 -12.56 -12.17
N TYR A 189 16.29 -12.47 -11.46
CA TYR A 189 15.06 -13.14 -11.83
C TYR A 189 14.52 -12.64 -13.18
N ILE A 190 14.41 -11.31 -13.35
CA ILE A 190 13.96 -10.68 -14.61
C ILE A 190 14.88 -11.10 -15.77
N ASN A 191 16.19 -11.02 -15.58
CA ASN A 191 17.16 -11.41 -16.61
C ASN A 191 17.05 -12.89 -16.98
N ARG A 192 16.83 -13.78 -16.00
CA ARG A 192 16.62 -15.21 -16.26
C ARG A 192 15.33 -15.44 -17.05
N LYS A 193 14.24 -14.77 -16.70
CA LYS A 193 12.96 -14.89 -17.43
C LYS A 193 13.04 -14.33 -18.85
N ARG A 194 13.65 -13.17 -19.05
CA ARG A 194 13.96 -12.63 -20.38
C ARG A 194 14.79 -13.62 -21.20
N MET A 195 15.77 -14.27 -20.57
CA MET A 195 16.59 -15.28 -21.24
C MET A 195 15.77 -16.49 -21.67
N GLU A 196 14.92 -17.03 -20.79
CA GLU A 196 14.03 -18.16 -21.08
C GLU A 196 13.11 -17.85 -22.26
N GLU A 197 12.43 -16.70 -22.24
CA GLU A 197 11.54 -16.26 -23.32
C GLU A 197 12.30 -16.00 -24.63
N SER A 198 13.50 -15.43 -24.57
CA SER A 198 14.30 -15.14 -25.76
C SER A 198 14.68 -16.39 -26.55
N LYS A 199 14.74 -17.57 -25.91
CA LYS A 199 14.97 -18.85 -26.60
C LYS A 199 13.88 -19.14 -27.62
N TYR A 200 12.62 -18.83 -27.30
CA TYR A 200 11.52 -19.03 -28.23
C TYR A 200 11.71 -18.18 -29.50
N PHE A 201 12.07 -16.90 -29.33
CA PHE A 201 12.32 -15.99 -30.45
C PHE A 201 13.54 -16.42 -31.29
N LEU A 202 14.60 -16.92 -30.66
CA LEU A 202 15.76 -17.46 -31.38
C LEU A 202 15.37 -18.63 -32.30
N LEU A 203 14.43 -19.47 -31.88
CA LEU A 203 14.05 -20.68 -32.59
C LEU A 203 12.95 -20.47 -33.65
N HIS A 204 12.06 -19.50 -33.42
CA HIS A 204 10.83 -19.37 -34.21
C HIS A 204 10.75 -18.06 -34.99
N THR A 205 11.81 -17.23 -35.00
CA THR A 205 11.82 -15.97 -35.74
C THR A 205 13.13 -15.74 -36.50
N ASP A 206 13.05 -14.93 -37.55
CA ASP A 206 14.20 -14.50 -38.35
C ASP A 206 14.93 -13.28 -37.76
N LEU A 207 14.53 -12.84 -36.55
CA LEU A 207 15.17 -11.72 -35.88
C LEU A 207 16.67 -11.96 -35.66
N SER A 208 17.47 -10.90 -35.82
CA SER A 208 18.88 -10.96 -35.51
C SER A 208 19.11 -11.08 -34.00
N ILE A 209 20.27 -11.61 -33.60
CA ILE A 209 20.62 -11.72 -32.17
C ILE A 209 20.65 -10.33 -31.50
N SER A 210 21.02 -9.29 -32.27
CA SER A 210 20.99 -7.90 -31.80
C SER A 210 19.55 -7.44 -31.52
N ASP A 211 18.63 -7.71 -32.45
CA ASP A 211 17.22 -7.32 -32.32
C ASP A 211 16.56 -8.03 -31.14
N ILE A 212 16.83 -9.33 -30.96
CA ILE A 212 16.34 -10.09 -29.81
C ILE A 212 16.91 -9.51 -28.51
N ALA A 213 18.21 -9.20 -28.45
CA ALA A 213 18.80 -8.57 -27.27
C ALA A 213 18.12 -7.24 -26.93
N HIS A 214 17.83 -6.41 -27.94
CA HIS A 214 17.14 -5.15 -27.76
C HIS A 214 15.67 -5.32 -27.34
N LEU A 215 14.95 -6.26 -27.96
CA LEU A 215 13.55 -6.58 -27.66
C LEU A 215 13.36 -7.00 -26.20
N PHE A 216 14.31 -7.74 -25.65
CA PHE A 216 14.32 -8.15 -24.25
C PHE A 216 15.06 -7.16 -23.33
N HIS A 217 15.32 -5.93 -23.79
CA HIS A 217 15.93 -4.86 -23.00
C HIS A 217 17.29 -5.24 -22.35
N PHE A 218 18.12 -6.02 -23.05
CA PHE A 218 19.51 -6.18 -22.69
C PHE A 218 20.32 -4.96 -23.17
N CYS A 219 21.29 -4.52 -22.38
CA CYS A 219 22.06 -3.31 -22.67
C CYS A 219 22.85 -3.37 -23.99
N ASN A 220 23.23 -4.57 -24.44
CA ASN A 220 23.81 -4.83 -25.76
C ASN A 220 23.83 -6.35 -26.07
N GLN A 221 24.08 -6.67 -27.34
CA GLN A 221 24.21 -8.05 -27.83
C GLN A 221 25.33 -8.84 -27.12
N SER A 222 26.46 -8.20 -26.81
CA SER A 222 27.60 -8.88 -26.18
C SER A 222 27.26 -9.36 -24.77
N TYR A 223 26.58 -8.52 -23.98
CA TYR A 223 26.10 -8.87 -22.65
C TYR A 223 25.08 -10.00 -22.71
N TYR A 224 24.09 -9.90 -23.61
CA TYR A 224 23.12 -10.95 -23.85
C TYR A 224 23.80 -12.28 -24.20
N THR A 225 24.74 -12.28 -25.15
CA THR A 225 25.47 -13.47 -25.61
C THR A 225 26.25 -14.14 -24.48
N ASN A 226 26.97 -13.34 -23.68
CA ASN A 226 27.74 -13.86 -22.55
C ASN A 226 26.84 -14.48 -21.48
N LEU A 227 25.73 -13.81 -21.16
CA LEU A 227 24.77 -14.31 -20.18
C LEU A 227 24.05 -15.58 -20.69
N PHE A 228 23.65 -15.60 -21.97
CA PHE A 228 23.04 -16.76 -22.61
C PHE A 228 23.96 -17.97 -22.55
N LYS A 229 25.25 -17.80 -22.91
CA LYS A 229 26.25 -18.86 -22.84
C LYS A 229 26.51 -19.33 -21.41
N LYS A 230 26.54 -18.41 -20.45
CA LYS A 230 26.69 -18.76 -19.03
C LYS A 230 25.54 -19.63 -18.52
N ILE A 231 24.31 -19.36 -18.96
CA ILE A 231 23.10 -20.04 -18.50
C ILE A 231 22.85 -21.36 -19.25
N THR A 232 23.11 -21.40 -20.56
CA THR A 232 22.73 -22.52 -21.43
C THR A 232 23.91 -23.41 -21.85
N GLY A 233 25.15 -22.94 -21.67
CA GLY A 233 26.36 -23.59 -22.15
C GLY A 233 26.71 -23.28 -23.62
N MET A 234 25.80 -22.69 -24.40
CA MET A 234 25.96 -22.44 -25.84
C MET A 234 25.75 -20.96 -26.16
N THR A 235 26.32 -20.45 -27.26
CA THR A 235 26.00 -19.09 -27.72
C THR A 235 24.60 -19.02 -28.36
N PRO A 236 23.92 -17.86 -28.40
CA PRO A 236 22.63 -17.72 -29.08
C PRO A 236 22.67 -18.18 -30.54
N LYS A 237 23.78 -17.91 -31.25
CA LYS A 237 23.99 -18.37 -32.63
C LYS A 237 24.00 -19.90 -32.71
N GLN A 238 24.80 -20.56 -31.86
CA GLN A 238 24.84 -22.01 -31.80
C GLN A 238 23.48 -22.61 -31.44
N PHE A 239 22.73 -21.96 -30.52
CA PHE A 239 21.40 -22.41 -30.13
C PHE A 239 20.38 -22.30 -31.28
N LYS A 240 20.45 -21.23 -32.08
CA LYS A 240 19.63 -21.04 -33.28
C LYS A 240 19.93 -22.06 -34.38
N GLU A 241 21.21 -22.35 -34.61
CA GLU A 241 21.66 -23.34 -35.61
C GLU A 241 21.35 -24.78 -35.19
N PHE A 242 21.40 -25.10 -33.89
CA PHE A 242 21.21 -26.46 -33.37
C PHE A 242 19.79 -27.03 -33.56
N ASN A 243 18.76 -26.17 -33.49
CA ASN A 243 17.36 -26.58 -33.63
C ASN A 243 16.76 -26.32 -35.02
N GLY A 244 17.52 -25.70 -35.95
CA GLY A 244 17.13 -25.56 -37.35
C GLY A 244 17.38 -26.82 -38.21
N VAL A 245 17.69 -27.96 -37.58
CA VAL A 245 18.06 -29.24 -38.23
C VAL A 245 17.02 -30.35 -37.91
N LEU A 246 15.80 -29.98 -37.54
CA LEU A 246 14.64 -30.88 -37.48
C LEU A 246 13.58 -30.40 -38.47
#